data_AF-A0A1R1X5M8-F1
#
_entry.id   AF-A0A1R1X5M8-F1
#
_cell.length_a   1.000
_cell.length_b   1.000
_cell.length_c   1.000
_cell.angle_alpha   90.00
_cell.angle_beta   90.00
_cell.angle_gamma   90.00
#
_symmetry.space_group_name_H-M   'P 1'
#
loop_
_entity.id
_entity.type
_entity.pdbx_description
1 polymer ?
#
loop_
_entity_poly.entity_id
_entity_poly.type
_entity_poly.pdbx_seq_one_letter_code
_entity_poly.pdbx_strand_id
1 'polypeptide(L)'
;MYPDYSNVRLLEFDTRFAVFEEKYVRYDLNEPMELHGLDKLENVHVGIIFVDPPFLNEDCLKKTMVSVKLLSSHNYNSDSNNKTKILLNTGAVMKPVAKEFGLYETNFLPTHSSGLSNVFYSYSNFETDSLKWV
;
A
#
# COMPACT_ATOMS: atom_id res chain seq x y z
N MET A 1 -4.22 18.67 -14.57
CA MET A 1 -5.10 17.55 -14.96
C MET A 1 -4.88 16.47 -13.91
N TYR A 2 -5.87 16.23 -13.06
CA TYR A 2 -5.79 15.15 -12.07
C TYR A 2 -5.97 13.81 -12.79
N PRO A 3 -5.29 12.74 -12.36
CA PRO A 3 -5.48 11.44 -12.99
C PRO A 3 -6.95 10.99 -12.87
N ASP A 4 -7.62 10.83 -14.01
CA ASP A 4 -9.04 10.46 -14.08
C ASP A 4 -9.23 8.93 -14.04
N TYR A 5 -8.73 8.29 -12.98
CA TYR A 5 -8.97 6.88 -12.74
C TYR A 5 -10.20 6.70 -11.86
N SER A 6 -11.23 5.99 -12.34
CA SER A 6 -12.47 5.71 -11.60
C SER A 6 -12.30 4.63 -10.52
N ASN A 7 -11.32 3.75 -10.71
CA ASN A 7 -11.03 2.58 -9.88
C ASN A 7 -9.88 2.79 -8.88
N VAL A 8 -9.54 4.05 -8.57
CA VAL A 8 -8.47 4.40 -7.63
C VAL A 8 -9.08 5.06 -6.39
N ARG A 9 -8.53 4.72 -5.23
CA ARG A 9 -8.78 5.38 -3.95
C ARG A 9 -7.46 5.78 -3.32
N LEU A 10 -7.43 6.96 -2.71
CA LEU A 10 -6.31 7.49 -1.95
C LEU A 10 -6.69 7.48 -0.48
N LEU A 11 -5.94 6.71 0.32
CA LEU A 11 -6.06 6.68 1.77
C LEU A 11 -4.95 7.58 2.34
N GLU A 12 -5.32 8.71 2.94
CA GLU A 12 -4.34 9.67 3.49
C GLU A 12 -4.87 10.39 4.74
N PHE A 13 -3.97 10.69 5.67
CA PHE A 13 -4.26 11.49 6.86
C PHE A 13 -4.44 12.97 6.52
N ASP A 14 -3.66 13.45 5.54
CA ASP A 14 -3.63 14.85 5.15
C ASP A 14 -4.92 15.27 4.42
N THR A 15 -5.70 16.15 5.04
CA THR A 15 -6.99 16.62 4.51
C THR A 15 -6.85 17.53 3.31
N ARG A 16 -5.64 17.97 2.95
CA ARG A 16 -5.41 18.70 1.69
C ARG A 16 -5.76 17.84 0.47
N PHE A 17 -5.76 16.52 0.62
CA PHE A 17 -6.21 15.58 -0.41
C PHE A 17 -7.73 15.46 -0.54
N ALA A 18 -8.53 16.11 0.31
CA ALA A 18 -9.99 16.14 0.20
C ALA A 18 -10.50 16.75 -1.12
N VAL A 19 -9.63 17.46 -1.87
CA VAL A 19 -9.90 17.90 -3.24
C VAL A 19 -10.21 16.76 -4.21
N PHE A 20 -9.90 15.51 -3.84
CA PHE A 20 -10.22 14.32 -4.62
C PHE A 20 -11.58 13.70 -4.29
N GLU A 21 -12.37 14.33 -3.41
CA GLU A 21 -13.77 14.00 -3.11
C GLU A 21 -13.95 12.50 -2.81
N GLU A 22 -14.81 11.80 -3.55
CA GLU A 22 -15.13 10.38 -3.33
C GLU A 22 -13.93 9.43 -3.52
N LYS A 23 -12.84 9.90 -4.13
CA LYS A 23 -11.61 9.12 -4.28
C LYS A 23 -10.72 9.22 -3.04
N TYR A 24 -10.91 10.22 -2.20
CA TYR A 24 -10.17 10.40 -0.95
C TYR A 24 -10.88 9.73 0.22
N VAL A 25 -10.11 8.98 1.00
CA VAL A 25 -10.51 8.39 2.26
C VAL A 25 -9.55 8.90 3.32
N ARG A 26 -10.08 9.57 4.35
CA ARG A 26 -9.27 9.97 5.49
C ARG A 26 -8.79 8.72 6.22
N TYR A 27 -7.48 8.57 6.34
CA TYR A 27 -6.84 7.41 6.94
C TYR A 27 -5.93 7.85 8.09
N ASP A 28 -6.12 7.30 9.27
CA ASP A 28 -5.22 7.51 10.41
C ASP A 28 -4.47 6.21 10.72
N LEU A 29 -3.15 6.22 10.58
CA LEU A 29 -2.30 5.06 10.88
C LEU A 29 -2.37 4.65 12.37
N ASN A 30 -2.78 5.55 13.26
CA ASN A 30 -3.00 5.22 14.67
C ASN A 30 -4.24 4.34 14.88
N GLU A 31 -5.17 4.35 13.93
CA GLU A 31 -6.40 3.57 13.92
C GLU A 31 -6.46 2.68 12.67
N PRO A 32 -5.52 1.72 12.50
CA PRO A 32 -5.31 1.03 11.22
C PRO A 32 -6.47 0.11 10.77
N MET A 33 -7.48 -0.09 11.64
CA MET A 33 -8.70 -0.86 11.34
C MET A 33 -9.89 0.05 11.00
N GLU A 34 -9.80 1.35 11.30
CA GLU A 34 -10.87 2.34 11.09
C GLU A 34 -10.74 2.95 9.69
N LEU A 35 -11.12 2.16 8.67
CA LEU A 35 -11.11 2.59 7.28
C LEU A 35 -12.48 3.15 6.86
N HIS A 36 -12.88 4.25 7.51
CA HIS A 36 -14.17 4.89 7.27
C HIS A 36 -14.37 5.27 5.79
N GLY A 37 -15.52 4.93 5.20
CA GLY A 37 -15.80 5.22 3.79
C GLY A 37 -15.40 4.11 2.81
N LEU A 38 -14.79 3.03 3.30
CA LEU A 38 -14.64 1.79 2.53
C LEU A 38 -15.86 0.87 2.63
N ASP A 39 -16.89 1.24 3.40
CA ASP A 39 -18.16 0.50 3.47
C ASP A 39 -18.82 0.37 2.08
N LYS A 40 -18.57 1.34 1.19
CA LYS A 40 -18.99 1.29 -0.23
C LYS A 40 -18.18 0.29 -1.07
N LEU A 41 -17.11 -0.28 -0.53
CA LEU A 41 -16.26 -1.29 -1.16
C LEU A 41 -16.57 -2.71 -0.66
N GLU A 42 -17.60 -2.89 0.17
CA GLU A 42 -18.15 -4.22 0.43
C GLU A 42 -18.46 -4.88 -0.93
N ASN A 43 -17.75 -5.97 -1.26
CA ASN A 43 -17.78 -6.70 -2.53
C ASN A 43 -16.91 -6.17 -3.69
N VAL A 44 -16.05 -5.19 -3.46
CA VAL A 44 -15.07 -4.73 -4.46
C VAL A 44 -13.73 -5.44 -4.25
N HIS A 45 -13.26 -6.14 -5.28
CA HIS A 45 -11.93 -6.74 -5.27
C HIS A 45 -10.85 -5.65 -5.39
N VAL A 46 -9.94 -5.61 -4.42
CA VAL A 46 -8.75 -4.75 -4.49
C VAL A 46 -7.66 -5.48 -5.26
N GLY A 47 -7.47 -5.11 -6.53
CA GLY A 47 -6.50 -5.77 -7.41
C GLY A 47 -5.04 -5.49 -7.03
N ILE A 48 -4.73 -4.25 -6.63
CA ILE A 48 -3.38 -3.85 -6.22
C ILE A 48 -3.44 -2.77 -5.14
N ILE A 49 -2.49 -2.83 -4.21
CA ILE A 49 -2.28 -1.81 -3.17
C ILE A 49 -0.84 -1.31 -3.29
N PHE A 50 -0.70 0.02 -3.42
CA PHE A 50 0.58 0.72 -3.31
C PHE A 50 0.70 1.33 -1.92
N VAL A 51 1.85 1.15 -1.27
CA VAL A 51 2.05 1.54 0.13
C VAL A 51 3.36 2.29 0.27
N ASP A 52 3.35 3.44 0.95
CA ASP A 52 4.54 4.22 1.30
C ASP A 52 4.36 4.77 2.73
N PRO A 53 4.74 4.01 3.78
CA PRO A 53 4.48 4.38 5.16
C PRO A 53 5.39 5.53 5.62
N PRO A 54 4.92 6.41 6.51
CA PRO A 54 5.60 7.68 6.82
C PRO A 54 6.91 7.54 7.59
N PHE A 55 7.12 6.43 8.31
CA PHE A 55 8.26 6.27 9.21
C PHE A 55 8.99 4.93 9.00
N LEU A 56 10.31 4.97 9.11
CA LEU A 56 11.20 3.80 8.98
C LEU A 56 11.35 3.07 10.31
N ASN A 57 10.24 2.61 10.88
CA ASN A 57 10.25 1.79 12.10
C ASN A 57 9.23 0.65 12.00
N GLU A 58 9.45 -0.39 12.80
CA GLU A 58 8.65 -1.61 12.71
C GLU A 58 7.18 -1.40 13.08
N ASP A 59 6.88 -0.59 14.11
CA ASP A 59 5.50 -0.34 14.54
C ASP A 59 4.69 0.31 13.43
N CYS A 60 5.27 1.30 12.75
CA CYS A 60 4.69 1.98 11.60
C CYS A 60 4.38 1.00 10.46
N LEU A 61 5.35 0.16 10.07
CA LEU A 61 5.13 -0.81 9.00
C LEU A 61 4.12 -1.90 9.41
N LYS A 62 4.19 -2.41 10.64
CA LYS A 62 3.26 -3.43 11.14
C LYS A 62 1.81 -2.90 11.19
N LYS A 63 1.57 -1.68 11.67
CA LYS A 63 0.25 -1.02 11.62
C LYS A 63 -0.23 -0.82 10.19
N THR A 64 0.65 -0.38 9.30
CA THR A 64 0.33 -0.23 7.88
C THR A 64 -0.12 -1.57 7.28
N MET A 65 0.57 -2.66 7.62
CA MET A 65 0.24 -4.00 7.15
C MET A 65 -1.07 -4.56 7.70
N VAL A 66 -1.53 -4.11 8.89
CA VAL A 66 -2.89 -4.40 9.38
C VAL A 66 -3.93 -3.84 8.40
N SER A 67 -3.80 -2.57 8.01
CA SER A 67 -4.70 -1.94 7.04
C SER A 67 -4.65 -2.64 5.67
N VAL A 68 -3.45 -2.96 5.17
CA VAL A 68 -3.26 -3.70 3.90
C VAL A 68 -3.94 -5.06 3.94
N LYS A 69 -3.84 -5.79 5.06
CA LYS A 69 -4.49 -7.09 5.22
C LYS A 69 -6.01 -6.95 5.25
N LEU A 70 -6.55 -5.95 5.94
CA LEU A 70 -7.99 -5.67 5.96
C LEU A 70 -8.51 -5.41 4.54
N LEU A 71 -7.84 -4.52 3.79
CA LEU A 71 -8.15 -4.23 2.38
C LEU A 71 -8.07 -5.47 1.48
N SER A 72 -7.04 -6.30 1.68
CA SER A 72 -6.86 -7.55 0.92
C SER A 72 -7.88 -8.64 1.29
N SER A 73 -8.54 -8.54 2.45
CA SER A 73 -9.49 -9.54 2.96
C SER A 73 -10.93 -9.28 2.54
N HIS A 74 -11.25 -8.10 1.97
CA HIS A 74 -12.56 -7.82 1.37
C HIS A 74 -12.88 -8.69 0.13
N ASN A 75 -11.99 -9.61 -0.22
CA ASN A 75 -12.12 -10.62 -1.26
C ASN A 75 -12.95 -11.83 -0.78
N TYR A 76 -14.25 -11.64 -0.58
CA TYR A 76 -15.17 -12.68 -0.07
C TYR A 76 -15.34 -13.89 -1.02
N ASN A 77 -14.92 -13.76 -2.29
CA ASN A 77 -14.96 -14.83 -3.30
C ASN A 77 -13.58 -15.07 -3.92
N SER A 78 -12.60 -15.52 -3.12
CA SER A 78 -11.24 -15.74 -3.61
C SER A 78 -11.07 -17.14 -4.19
N ASP A 79 -11.28 -17.24 -5.51
CA ASP A 79 -10.54 -18.19 -6.33
C ASP A 79 -9.03 -17.95 -6.08
N SER A 80 -8.25 -19.01 -5.91
CA SER A 80 -6.82 -18.91 -5.54
C SER A 80 -5.98 -18.13 -6.55
N ASN A 81 -6.54 -17.87 -7.74
CA ASN A 81 -5.94 -17.06 -8.81
C ASN A 81 -6.10 -15.53 -8.64
N ASN A 82 -6.90 -15.04 -7.67
CA ASN A 82 -7.24 -13.60 -7.59
C ASN A 82 -6.78 -12.94 -6.28
N LYS A 83 -5.49 -13.12 -5.94
CA LYS A 83 -4.86 -12.51 -4.75
C LYS A 83 -4.54 -11.04 -4.99
N THR A 84 -4.83 -10.17 -4.01
CA THR A 84 -4.43 -8.76 -4.02
C THR A 84 -2.91 -8.61 -4.13
N LYS A 85 -2.47 -7.85 -5.14
CA LYS A 85 -1.07 -7.49 -5.34
C LYS A 85 -0.67 -6.38 -4.38
N ILE A 86 0.52 -6.45 -3.81
CA ILE A 86 1.05 -5.44 -2.88
C ILE A 86 2.39 -4.97 -3.41
N LEU A 87 2.56 -3.65 -3.53
CA LEU A 87 3.86 -3.00 -3.75
C LEU A 87 4.10 -2.00 -2.62
N LEU A 88 5.06 -2.33 -1.76
CA LEU A 88 5.50 -1.53 -0.62
C LEU A 88 6.78 -0.80 -0.98
N ASN A 89 6.78 0.52 -0.91
CA ASN A 89 7.97 1.35 -0.93
C ASN A 89 8.32 1.71 0.50
N THR A 90 9.54 1.45 0.94
CA THR A 90 10.00 1.85 2.28
C THR A 90 11.52 1.82 2.34
N GLY A 91 12.10 2.21 3.46
CA GLY A 91 13.54 2.18 3.68
C GLY A 91 14.10 0.76 3.63
N ALA A 92 15.30 0.60 3.08
CA ALA A 92 16.01 -0.68 2.96
C ALA A 92 16.11 -1.45 4.29
N VAL A 93 16.19 -0.72 5.40
CA VAL A 93 16.21 -1.24 6.78
C VAL A 93 14.97 -2.06 7.15
N MET A 94 13.84 -1.86 6.45
CA MET A 94 12.58 -2.56 6.71
C MET A 94 12.48 -3.93 6.02
N LYS A 95 13.49 -4.36 5.25
CA LYS A 95 13.51 -5.67 4.58
C LYS A 95 13.12 -6.85 5.49
N PRO A 96 13.62 -6.96 6.74
CA PRO A 96 13.24 -8.07 7.63
C PRO A 96 11.74 -8.08 7.94
N VAL A 97 11.17 -6.90 8.24
CA VAL A 97 9.75 -6.75 8.56
C VAL A 97 8.88 -7.00 7.32
N ALA A 98 9.27 -6.47 6.15
CA ALA A 98 8.54 -6.73 4.90
C ALA A 98 8.44 -8.24 4.59
N LYS A 99 9.50 -8.99 4.88
CA LYS A 99 9.54 -10.45 4.70
C LYS A 99 8.58 -11.20 5.63
N GLU A 100 8.32 -10.70 6.84
CA GLU A 100 7.30 -11.28 7.75
C GLU A 100 5.90 -11.30 7.11
N PHE A 101 5.64 -10.37 6.18
CA PHE A 101 4.36 -10.26 5.46
C PHE A 101 4.41 -10.87 4.05
N GLY A 102 5.45 -11.63 3.72
CA GLY A 102 5.61 -12.26 2.40
C GLY A 102 5.84 -11.27 1.27
N LEU A 103 6.50 -10.14 1.56
CA LEU A 103 6.94 -9.15 0.58
C LEU A 103 8.44 -9.31 0.34
N TYR A 104 8.82 -9.38 -0.94
CA TYR A 104 10.19 -9.61 -1.38
C TYR A 104 10.71 -8.40 -2.12
N GLU A 105 11.98 -8.06 -1.88
CA GLU A 105 12.66 -6.94 -2.53
C GLU A 105 12.59 -7.10 -4.05
N THR A 106 12.40 -6.00 -4.75
CA THR A 106 12.29 -5.96 -6.21
C THR A 106 13.48 -5.24 -6.84
N ASN A 107 13.65 -5.43 -8.14
CA ASN A 107 14.60 -4.68 -8.95
C ASN A 107 14.22 -3.20 -9.19
N PHE A 108 13.09 -2.73 -8.64
CA PHE A 108 12.70 -1.33 -8.72
C PHE A 108 13.29 -0.53 -7.54
N LEU A 109 14.05 0.51 -7.88
CA LEU A 109 14.72 1.40 -6.93
C LEU A 109 14.01 2.77 -6.92
N PRO A 110 13.13 3.04 -5.95
CA PRO A 110 12.42 4.32 -5.89
C PRO A 110 13.38 5.46 -5.55
N THR A 111 13.21 6.60 -6.21
CA THR A 111 13.98 7.83 -5.97
C THR A 111 13.06 8.97 -5.55
N HIS A 112 13.60 9.90 -4.77
CA HIS A 112 12.89 11.06 -4.26
C HIS A 112 13.47 12.33 -4.84
N SER A 113 12.61 13.28 -5.25
CA SER A 113 13.04 14.55 -5.84
C SER A 113 13.88 15.42 -4.92
N SER A 114 13.74 15.25 -3.60
CA SER A 114 14.40 16.05 -2.56
C SER A 114 15.64 15.40 -1.95
N GLY A 115 16.06 14.21 -2.40
CA GLY A 115 17.25 13.52 -1.89
C GLY A 115 17.09 13.10 -0.41
N LEU A 116 16.66 11.86 -0.17
CA LEU A 116 16.61 11.31 1.18
C LEU A 116 17.97 10.71 1.56
N SER A 117 18.36 10.86 2.83
CA SER A 117 19.58 10.25 3.38
C SER A 117 19.49 8.72 3.49
N ASN A 118 18.28 8.17 3.52
CA ASN A 118 18.03 6.74 3.63
C ASN A 118 17.89 6.12 2.25
N VAL A 119 18.41 4.90 2.08
CA VAL A 119 18.16 4.07 0.90
C VAL A 119 16.76 3.51 0.98
N PHE A 120 15.98 3.65 -0.09
CA PHE A 120 14.65 3.07 -0.22
C PHE A 120 14.66 1.94 -1.25
N TYR A 121 13.85 0.93 -0.98
CA TYR A 121 13.59 -0.19 -1.88
C TYR A 121 12.09 -0.41 -2.02
N SER A 122 11.74 -1.16 -3.04
CA SER A 122 10.37 -1.63 -3.26
C SER A 122 10.29 -3.13 -3.01
N TYR A 123 9.25 -3.55 -2.29
CA TYR A 123 8.98 -4.92 -1.90
C TYR A 123 7.60 -5.33 -2.40
N SER A 124 7.43 -6.57 -2.86
CA SER A 124 6.15 -7.00 -3.43
C SER A 124 5.83 -8.47 -3.16
N ASN A 125 4.54 -8.83 -3.31
CA ASN A 125 4.07 -10.21 -3.30
C ASN A 125 3.81 -10.79 -4.70
N PHE A 126 4.27 -10.10 -5.75
CA PHE A 126 4.11 -10.51 -7.15
C PHE A 126 5.31 -10.06 -7.99
N GLU A 127 5.47 -10.69 -9.15
CA GLU A 127 6.42 -10.27 -10.19
C GLU A 127 5.66 -9.93 -11.48
N THR A 128 6.29 -9.15 -12.36
CA THR A 128 5.88 -8.93 -13.75
C THR A 128 7.07 -9.19 -14.67
N ASP A 129 6.93 -8.99 -15.98
CA ASP A 129 8.08 -9.09 -16.90
C ASP A 129 9.17 -8.06 -16.58
N SER A 130 8.79 -6.88 -16.06
CA SER A 130 9.71 -5.79 -15.73
C SER A 130 10.03 -5.65 -14.24
N LEU A 131 9.14 -6.12 -13.35
CA LEU A 131 9.31 -6.09 -11.90
C LEU A 131 9.67 -7.49 -11.40
N LYS A 132 10.93 -7.70 -11.01
CA LYS A 132 11.45 -9.00 -10.56
C LYS A 132 11.93 -8.93 -9.13
N TRP A 133 11.81 -10.02 -8.39
CA TRP A 133 12.41 -10.13 -7.06
C TRP A 133 13.93 -10.27 -7.14
N VAL A 134 14.63 -9.74 -6.13
CA VAL A 134 16.11 -9.76 -6.02
C VAL A 134 16.60 -10.39 -4.71
#